data_AF-A0A212LQZ1-F1
#
_entry.id   AF-A0A212LQZ1-F1
#
_cell.length_a   1.000
_cell.length_b   1.000
_cell.length_c   1.000
_cell.angle_alpha   90.00
_cell.angle_beta   90.00
_cell.angle_gamma   90.00
#
_symmetry.space_group_name_H-M   'P 1'
#
loop_
_entity.id
_entity.type
_entity.pdbx_description
1 polymer ?
#
loop_
_entity_poly.entity_id
_entity_poly.type
_entity_poly.pdbx_seq_one_letter_code
_entity_poly.pdbx_strand_id
1 'polypeptide(L)'
;METFIMAAFPILTGSALKSAIAGRAKAAASFTEREHQLAASCLMHVEQHSCPSHLNALYQATPTNYRAGLVSWSVAFGRVTFDKDTGAFAYAKGKKTDVDGMLAVAPANFEKQSKTTRTEKEFDVAAYLAKVVDTLTNKDADPRILQAVKGALNLAKMPAPAKKAEKAEKPAKPAAAKAPKVADQASASDLFAA
;
A
#
# COMPACT_ATOMS: atom_id res chain seq x y z
N MET A 1 -52.24 2.11 14.30
CA MET A 1 -51.86 2.68 12.98
C MET A 1 -50.67 3.57 13.22
N GLU A 2 -49.46 3.10 12.90
CA GLU A 2 -48.27 3.96 12.93
C GLU A 2 -48.24 4.83 11.67
N THR A 3 -48.29 6.14 11.86
CA THR A 3 -48.11 7.14 10.80
C THR A 3 -46.64 7.17 10.37
N PHE A 4 -46.37 6.69 9.16
CA PHE A 4 -45.10 6.92 8.47
C PHE A 4 -45.01 8.41 8.09
N ILE A 5 -44.22 9.18 8.82
CA ILE A 5 -43.85 10.54 8.41
C ILE A 5 -42.80 10.40 7.30
N MET A 6 -43.20 10.59 6.04
CA MET A 6 -42.25 10.72 4.95
C MET A 6 -41.47 12.02 5.13
N ALA A 7 -40.16 11.92 5.37
CA ALA A 7 -39.29 13.09 5.40
C ALA A 7 -39.32 13.78 4.03
N ALA A 8 -39.75 15.05 3.99
CA ALA A 8 -39.59 15.89 2.82
C ALA A 8 -38.13 16.32 2.71
N PHE A 9 -37.51 16.14 1.54
CA PHE A 9 -36.12 16.52 1.27
C PHE A 9 -36.09 17.78 0.39
N PRO A 10 -36.19 18.99 0.98
CA PRO A 10 -36.15 20.23 0.21
C PRO A 10 -34.76 20.43 -0.42
N ILE A 11 -34.74 20.97 -1.64
CA ILE A 11 -33.49 21.36 -2.32
C ILE A 11 -32.93 22.59 -1.60
N LEU A 12 -31.73 22.44 -1.04
CA LEU A 12 -31.00 23.55 -0.42
C LEU A 12 -30.38 24.44 -1.50
N THR A 13 -30.52 25.75 -1.37
CA THR A 13 -29.92 26.74 -2.29
C THR A 13 -29.24 27.87 -1.52
N GLY A 14 -28.40 28.65 -2.21
CA GLY A 14 -27.78 29.86 -1.68
C GLY A 14 -26.97 29.65 -0.40
N SER A 15 -27.23 30.48 0.62
CA SER A 15 -26.53 30.44 1.91
C SER A 15 -26.79 29.14 2.68
N ALA A 16 -27.99 28.55 2.58
CA ALA A 16 -28.33 27.30 3.25
C ALA A 16 -27.49 26.12 2.71
N LEU A 17 -27.29 26.07 1.38
CA LEU A 17 -26.40 25.09 0.76
C LEU A 17 -24.94 25.28 1.21
N LYS A 18 -24.45 26.52 1.24
CA LYS A 18 -23.08 26.82 1.68
C LYS A 18 -22.83 26.40 3.13
N SER A 19 -23.77 26.68 4.02
CA SER A 19 -23.71 26.25 5.43
C SER A 19 -23.79 24.74 5.58
N ALA A 20 -24.64 24.06 4.80
CA ALA A 20 -24.71 22.60 4.82
C ALA A 20 -23.41 21.94 4.34
N ILE A 21 -22.77 22.48 3.29
CA ILE A 21 -21.46 22.02 2.81
C ILE A 21 -20.38 22.22 3.88
N ALA A 22 -20.35 23.39 4.54
CA ALA A 22 -19.40 23.66 5.62
C ALA A 22 -19.61 22.72 6.82
N GLY A 23 -20.88 22.50 7.21
CA GLY A 23 -21.25 21.60 8.30
C GLY A 23 -20.91 20.13 8.01
N ARG A 24 -20.98 19.71 6.74
CA ARG A 24 -20.64 18.35 6.32
C ARG A 24 -19.20 17.96 6.67
N ALA A 25 -18.25 18.89 6.55
CA ALA A 25 -16.85 18.62 6.90
C ALA A 25 -16.70 18.32 8.40
N LYS A 26 -17.39 19.09 9.26
CA LYS A 26 -17.39 18.88 10.71
C LYS A 26 -18.05 17.55 11.09
N ALA A 27 -19.17 17.22 10.45
CA ALA A 27 -19.85 15.93 10.66
C ALA A 27 -18.94 14.75 10.27
N ALA A 28 -18.25 14.84 9.13
CA ALA A 28 -17.31 13.81 8.69
C ALA A 28 -16.12 13.63 9.65
N ALA A 29 -15.57 14.73 10.18
CA ALA A 29 -14.51 14.68 11.19
C ALA A 29 -14.99 13.96 12.47
N SER A 30 -16.15 14.36 13.00
CA SER A 30 -16.73 13.74 14.20
C SER A 30 -17.08 12.26 14.00
N PHE A 31 -17.50 11.87 12.79
CA PHE A 31 -17.72 10.47 12.45
C PHE A 31 -16.41 9.69 12.47
N THR A 32 -15.35 10.22 11.88
CA THR A 32 -14.04 9.57 11.83
C THR A 32 -13.47 9.36 13.23
N GLU A 33 -13.62 10.34 14.12
CA GLU A 33 -13.19 10.25 15.52
C GLU A 33 -13.96 9.17 16.29
N ARG A 34 -15.30 9.16 16.16
CA ARG A 34 -16.14 8.13 16.81
C ARG A 34 -15.86 6.73 16.28
N GLU A 35 -15.71 6.58 14.97
CA GLU A 35 -15.38 5.31 14.34
C GLU A 35 -14.01 4.81 14.80
N HIS A 36 -13.01 5.70 14.88
CA HIS A 36 -11.70 5.37 15.41
C HIS A 36 -11.82 4.88 16.86
N GLN A 37 -12.46 5.66 17.73
CA GLN A 37 -12.60 5.32 19.14
C GLN A 37 -13.29 3.97 19.35
N LEU A 38 -14.33 3.69 18.56
CA LEU A 38 -15.05 2.42 18.59
C LEU A 38 -14.16 1.26 18.14
N ALA A 39 -13.46 1.42 17.01
CA ALA A 39 -12.56 0.40 16.48
C ALA A 39 -11.38 0.08 17.44
N ALA A 40 -10.77 1.11 18.03
CA ALA A 40 -9.72 0.95 19.03
C ALA A 40 -10.24 0.22 20.28
N SER A 41 -11.44 0.57 20.74
CA SER A 41 -12.09 -0.10 21.87
C SER A 41 -12.37 -1.57 21.57
N CYS A 42 -12.80 -1.91 20.35
CA CYS A 42 -12.97 -3.29 19.92
C CYS A 42 -11.65 -4.07 19.90
N LEU A 43 -10.54 -3.47 19.44
CA LEU A 43 -9.21 -4.11 19.50
C LEU A 43 -8.71 -4.31 20.93
N MET A 44 -8.93 -3.34 21.82
CA MET A 44 -8.58 -3.51 23.23
C MET A 44 -9.37 -4.63 23.90
N HIS A 45 -10.65 -4.78 23.55
CA HIS A 45 -11.43 -5.93 24.01
C HIS A 45 -10.83 -7.26 23.53
N VAL A 46 -10.31 -7.32 22.29
CA VAL A 46 -9.59 -8.50 21.80
C VAL A 46 -8.32 -8.75 22.61
N GLU A 47 -7.53 -7.72 22.91
CA GLU A 47 -6.30 -7.88 23.68
C GLU A 47 -6.58 -8.39 25.10
N GLN A 48 -7.59 -7.83 25.76
CA GLN A 48 -7.92 -8.15 27.16
C GLN A 48 -8.66 -9.48 27.31
N HIS A 49 -9.54 -9.83 26.37
CA HIS A 49 -10.44 -10.98 26.51
C HIS A 49 -10.23 -12.08 25.46
N SER A 50 -9.26 -11.91 24.55
CA SER A 50 -9.02 -12.84 23.43
C SER A 50 -10.26 -13.10 22.56
N CYS A 51 -11.18 -12.12 22.52
CA CYS A 51 -12.51 -12.27 21.94
C CYS A 51 -12.74 -11.26 20.80
N PRO A 52 -12.89 -11.70 19.53
CA PRO A 52 -13.14 -10.81 18.40
C PRO A 52 -14.62 -10.48 18.16
N SER A 53 -15.53 -10.85 19.07
CA SER A 53 -16.98 -10.70 18.86
C SER A 53 -17.40 -9.25 18.55
N HIS A 54 -16.94 -8.29 19.34
CA HIS A 54 -17.26 -6.86 19.13
C HIS A 54 -16.65 -6.32 17.84
N LEU A 55 -15.45 -6.75 17.48
CA LEU A 55 -14.80 -6.35 16.23
C LEU A 55 -15.54 -6.92 15.01
N ASN A 56 -16.04 -8.15 15.11
CA ASN A 56 -16.88 -8.76 14.09
C ASN A 56 -18.24 -8.05 13.97
N ALA A 57 -18.86 -7.69 15.09
CA ALA A 57 -20.10 -6.91 15.08
C ALA A 57 -19.89 -5.54 14.44
N LEU A 58 -18.78 -4.87 14.76
CA LEU A 58 -18.40 -3.60 14.12
C LEU A 58 -18.25 -3.79 12.61
N TYR A 59 -17.49 -4.79 12.16
CA TYR A 59 -17.30 -5.07 10.74
C TYR A 59 -18.60 -5.28 9.96
N GLN A 60 -19.58 -5.98 10.55
CA GLN A 60 -20.89 -6.17 9.93
C GLN A 60 -21.69 -4.87 9.85
N ALA A 61 -21.61 -4.02 10.88
CA ALA A 61 -22.26 -2.70 10.91
C ALA A 61 -21.55 -1.67 10.00
N THR A 62 -20.26 -1.83 9.74
CA THR A 62 -19.48 -0.91 8.90
C THR A 62 -19.93 -1.01 7.43
N PRO A 63 -20.16 0.13 6.74
CA PRO A 63 -20.47 0.15 5.32
C PRO A 63 -19.37 -0.49 4.47
N THR A 64 -19.74 -1.16 3.38
CA THR A 64 -18.83 -1.96 2.54
C THR A 64 -17.57 -1.20 2.08
N ASN A 65 -17.72 0.07 1.74
CA ASN A 65 -16.66 0.97 1.30
C ASN A 65 -15.61 1.30 2.39
N TYR A 66 -15.93 1.09 3.68
CA TYR A 66 -15.02 1.31 4.80
C TYR A 66 -14.43 0.02 5.39
N ARG A 67 -15.03 -1.14 5.07
CA ARG A 67 -14.62 -2.45 5.60
C ARG A 67 -13.16 -2.80 5.28
N ALA A 68 -12.66 -2.48 4.09
CA ALA A 68 -11.29 -2.76 3.70
C ALA A 68 -10.26 -2.02 4.60
N GLY A 69 -10.53 -0.74 4.88
CA GLY A 69 -9.73 0.07 5.79
C GLY A 69 -9.76 -0.47 7.22
N LEU A 70 -10.94 -0.87 7.71
CA LEU A 70 -11.08 -1.50 9.02
C LEU A 70 -10.28 -2.82 9.10
N VAL A 71 -10.40 -3.70 8.11
CA VAL A 71 -9.69 -4.98 8.07
C VAL A 71 -8.19 -4.79 8.04
N SER A 72 -7.68 -3.96 7.13
CA SER A 72 -6.24 -3.73 6.99
C SER A 72 -5.65 -3.11 8.26
N TRP A 73 -6.34 -2.13 8.84
CA TRP A 73 -5.95 -1.49 10.08
C TRP A 73 -5.96 -2.45 11.28
N SER A 74 -7.05 -3.21 11.46
CA SER A 74 -7.18 -4.16 12.57
C SER A 74 -6.16 -5.30 12.48
N VAL A 75 -5.83 -5.79 11.28
CA VAL A 75 -4.83 -6.85 11.10
C VAL A 75 -3.40 -6.33 11.31
N ALA A 76 -3.16 -5.04 11.04
CA ALA A 76 -1.86 -4.40 11.21
C ALA A 76 -1.54 -4.10 12.68
N PHE A 77 -2.49 -3.51 13.41
CA PHE A 77 -2.26 -3.09 14.79
C PHE A 77 -2.83 -4.03 15.84
N GLY A 78 -3.80 -4.86 15.49
CA GLY A 78 -4.48 -5.74 16.42
C GLY A 78 -3.89 -7.15 16.48
N ARG A 79 -4.14 -7.83 17.61
CA ARG A 79 -3.89 -9.27 17.79
C ARG A 79 -4.92 -10.14 17.06
N VAL A 80 -5.15 -9.86 15.79
CA VAL A 80 -6.15 -10.53 14.95
C VAL A 80 -5.62 -10.90 13.57
N THR A 81 -6.30 -11.87 12.96
CA THR A 81 -6.25 -12.18 11.54
C THR A 81 -7.66 -12.08 10.97
N PHE A 82 -7.77 -11.77 9.68
CA PHE A 82 -9.06 -11.71 9.00
C PHE A 82 -9.15 -12.84 7.99
N ASP A 83 -10.22 -13.63 8.09
CA ASP A 83 -10.57 -14.67 7.14
C ASP A 83 -11.51 -14.07 6.09
N LYS A 84 -11.09 -14.14 4.83
CA LYS A 84 -11.84 -13.59 3.70
C LYS A 84 -13.01 -14.47 3.28
N ASP A 85 -12.93 -15.77 3.56
CA ASP A 85 -13.95 -16.72 3.15
C ASP A 85 -15.15 -16.63 4.10
N THR A 86 -14.90 -16.51 5.40
CA THR A 86 -15.94 -16.31 6.42
C THR A 86 -16.29 -14.84 6.65
N GLY A 87 -15.43 -13.91 6.22
CA GLY A 87 -15.60 -12.48 6.45
C GLY A 87 -15.53 -12.09 7.93
N ALA A 88 -14.66 -12.76 8.70
CA ALA A 88 -14.58 -12.61 10.15
C ALA A 88 -13.14 -12.49 10.66
N PHE A 89 -12.98 -11.76 11.75
CA PHE A 89 -11.75 -11.70 12.53
C PHE A 89 -11.65 -12.89 13.47
N ALA A 90 -10.44 -13.44 13.54
CA ALA A 90 -10.03 -14.47 14.48
C ALA A 90 -8.89 -13.96 15.36
N TYR A 91 -8.85 -14.43 16.60
CA TYR A 91 -7.80 -14.09 17.56
C TYR A 91 -6.47 -14.75 17.18
N ALA A 92 -5.39 -13.97 17.16
CA ALA A 92 -4.07 -14.42 16.71
C ALA A 92 -3.05 -14.43 17.86
N LYS A 93 -2.91 -15.58 18.54
CA LYS A 93 -2.02 -15.76 19.71
C LYS A 93 -0.57 -15.32 19.47
N GLY A 94 -0.05 -15.40 18.25
CA GLY A 94 1.33 -15.03 17.91
C GLY A 94 1.59 -13.53 17.69
N LYS A 95 0.55 -12.69 17.63
CA LYS A 95 0.68 -11.24 17.43
C LYS A 95 0.60 -10.48 18.75
N LYS A 96 0.98 -9.20 18.74
CA LYS A 96 0.76 -8.25 19.82
C LYS A 96 -0.03 -7.07 19.29
N THR A 97 -0.85 -6.47 20.15
CA THR A 97 -1.56 -5.24 19.81
C THR A 97 -0.59 -4.06 19.95
N ASP A 98 -0.49 -3.25 18.90
CA ASP A 98 0.26 -1.99 18.85
C ASP A 98 -0.68 -0.83 19.23
N VAL A 99 -0.68 -0.51 20.52
CA VAL A 99 -1.56 0.50 21.11
C VAL A 99 -1.23 1.90 20.60
N ASP A 100 0.06 2.23 20.49
CA ASP A 100 0.49 3.55 20.04
C ASP A 100 0.17 3.74 18.56
N GLY A 101 0.42 2.72 17.73
CA GLY A 101 0.11 2.73 16.30
C GLY A 101 -1.39 2.84 16.01
N MET A 102 -2.22 2.08 16.75
CA MET A 102 -3.68 2.14 16.55
C MET A 102 -4.25 3.52 16.92
N LEU A 103 -3.76 4.16 17.97
CA LEU A 103 -4.26 5.47 18.41
C LEU A 103 -3.78 6.62 17.50
N ALA A 104 -2.62 6.45 16.86
CA ALA A 104 -2.05 7.45 15.97
C ALA A 104 -2.73 7.51 14.59
N VAL A 105 -3.25 6.38 14.10
CA VAL A 105 -3.78 6.26 12.73
C VAL A 105 -5.21 5.74 12.76
N ALA A 106 -6.15 6.49 12.19
CA ALA A 106 -7.53 6.01 12.05
C ALA A 106 -7.69 4.95 10.94
N PRO A 107 -8.63 3.99 11.06
CA PRO A 107 -8.92 3.01 10.02
C PRO A 107 -9.17 3.62 8.64
N ALA A 108 -9.90 4.75 8.60
CA ALA A 108 -10.22 5.47 7.36
C ALA A 108 -8.99 6.06 6.65
N ASN A 109 -7.90 6.31 7.39
CA ASN A 109 -6.66 6.89 6.86
C ASN A 109 -5.56 5.85 6.65
N PHE A 110 -5.72 4.65 7.21
CA PHE A 110 -4.68 3.63 7.20
C PHE A 110 -4.30 3.16 5.80
N GLU A 111 -5.26 2.95 4.90
CA GLU A 111 -4.94 2.56 3.51
C GLU A 111 -4.23 3.67 2.73
N LYS A 112 -4.54 4.94 3.03
CA LYS A 112 -3.89 6.09 2.40
C LYS A 112 -2.47 6.28 2.92
N GLN A 113 -2.28 6.11 4.22
CA GLN A 113 -0.96 6.20 4.85
C GLN A 113 -0.10 4.99 4.51
N SER A 114 -0.61 3.76 4.54
CA SER A 114 0.15 2.55 4.20
C SER A 114 0.59 2.51 2.73
N LYS A 115 -0.15 3.15 1.80
CA LYS A 115 0.30 3.36 0.41
C LYS A 115 1.38 4.43 0.28
N THR A 116 1.39 5.43 1.16
CA THR A 116 2.38 6.52 1.17
C THR A 116 3.67 6.11 1.91
N THR A 117 3.55 5.25 2.93
CA THR A 117 4.62 4.73 3.77
C THR A 117 4.98 3.29 3.43
N ARG A 118 4.69 2.84 2.21
CA ARG A 118 5.31 1.62 1.68
C ARG A 118 6.77 1.96 1.36
N THR A 119 7.57 2.19 2.41
CA THR A 119 8.99 2.00 2.34
C THR A 119 9.14 0.55 1.89
N GLU A 120 9.57 0.34 0.66
CA GLU A 120 10.09 -0.96 0.25
C GLU A 120 11.08 -1.36 1.33
N LYS A 121 10.70 -2.30 2.20
CA LYS A 121 11.72 -3.06 2.93
C LYS A 121 12.58 -3.64 1.82
N GLU A 122 13.84 -3.23 1.76
CA GLU A 122 14.81 -3.82 0.84
C GLU A 122 14.59 -5.33 0.86
N PHE A 123 14.34 -5.88 -0.33
CA PHE A 123 14.01 -7.28 -0.45
C PHE A 123 15.22 -8.08 0.01
N ASP A 124 15.12 -8.65 1.22
CA ASP A 124 16.15 -9.50 1.78
C ASP A 124 16.13 -10.86 1.07
N VAL A 125 16.93 -10.93 0.01
CA VAL A 125 17.12 -12.11 -0.83
C VAL A 125 17.54 -13.32 0.02
N ALA A 126 18.38 -13.12 1.04
CA ALA A 126 18.87 -14.21 1.89
C ALA A 126 17.76 -14.77 2.80
N ALA A 127 16.96 -13.90 3.41
CA ALA A 127 15.81 -14.32 4.22
C ALA A 127 14.73 -15.02 3.39
N TYR A 128 14.52 -14.56 2.14
CA TYR A 128 13.59 -15.22 1.21
C TYR A 128 14.09 -16.61 0.81
N LEU A 129 15.34 -16.74 0.37
CA LEU A 129 15.92 -18.02 -0.04
C LEU A 129 15.97 -19.03 1.13
N ALA A 130 16.20 -18.58 2.36
CA ALA A 130 16.14 -19.44 3.54
C ALA A 130 14.75 -20.09 3.73
N LYS A 131 13.67 -19.30 3.59
CA LYS A 131 12.29 -19.82 3.67
C LYS A 131 11.97 -20.82 2.55
N VAL A 132 12.51 -20.59 1.35
CA VAL A 132 12.34 -21.51 0.23
C VAL A 132 13.06 -22.83 0.51
N VAL A 133 14.28 -22.81 1.06
CA VAL A 133 14.99 -24.03 1.49
C VAL A 133 14.20 -24.80 2.55
N ASP A 134 13.67 -24.13 3.57
CA ASP A 134 12.85 -24.79 4.60
C ASP A 134 11.59 -25.42 4.01
N THR A 135 10.91 -24.71 3.11
CA THR A 135 9.70 -25.21 2.44
C THR A 135 10.01 -26.43 1.56
N LEU A 136 11.09 -26.39 0.79
CA LEU A 136 11.50 -27.50 -0.08
C LEU A 136 11.99 -28.70 0.72
N THR A 137 12.65 -28.48 1.87
CA THR A 137 13.06 -29.55 2.77
C THR A 137 11.83 -30.25 3.39
N ASN A 138 10.84 -29.47 3.83
CA ASN A 138 9.62 -30.00 4.45
C ASN A 138 8.69 -30.71 3.45
N LYS A 139 8.80 -30.40 2.15
CA LYS A 139 7.99 -31.01 1.09
C LYS A 139 8.70 -32.13 0.32
N ASP A 140 9.86 -32.57 0.81
CA ASP A 140 10.66 -33.64 0.21
C ASP A 140 10.91 -33.40 -1.30
N ALA A 141 11.28 -32.16 -1.63
CA ALA A 141 11.56 -31.77 -3.00
C ALA A 141 12.84 -32.43 -3.53
N ASP A 142 12.97 -32.51 -4.86
CA ASP A 142 14.12 -33.13 -5.53
C ASP A 142 15.46 -32.63 -4.94
N PRO A 143 16.38 -33.54 -4.55
CA PRO A 143 17.65 -33.18 -3.92
C PRO A 143 18.50 -32.21 -4.75
N ARG A 144 18.42 -32.26 -6.08
CA ARG A 144 19.15 -31.35 -6.99
C ARG A 144 18.61 -29.93 -6.90
N ILE A 145 17.29 -29.77 -6.78
CA ILE A 145 16.63 -28.48 -6.60
C ILE A 145 16.98 -27.91 -5.23
N LEU A 146 16.93 -28.74 -4.19
CA LEU A 146 17.31 -28.35 -2.83
C LEU A 146 18.76 -27.85 -2.78
N GLN A 147 19.67 -28.54 -3.46
CA GLN A 147 21.08 -28.18 -3.52
C GLN A 147 21.33 -26.90 -4.33
N ALA A 148 20.62 -26.69 -5.43
CA ALA A 148 20.68 -25.45 -6.21
C ALA A 148 20.23 -24.23 -5.39
N VAL A 149 19.12 -24.35 -4.66
CA VAL A 149 18.60 -23.25 -3.83
C VAL A 149 19.50 -22.99 -2.60
N LYS A 150 20.07 -24.04 -1.99
CA LYS A 150 21.10 -23.88 -0.95
C LYS A 150 22.37 -23.18 -1.48
N GLY A 151 22.78 -23.49 -2.71
CA GLY A 151 23.87 -22.79 -3.39
C GLY A 151 23.58 -21.29 -3.58
N ALA A 152 22.38 -20.96 -4.05
CA ALA A 152 21.94 -19.58 -4.19
C ALA A 152 21.88 -18.83 -2.84
N LEU A 153 21.40 -19.50 -1.78
CA LEU A 153 21.37 -18.94 -0.42
C LEU A 153 22.78 -18.62 0.09
N ASN A 154 23.76 -19.50 -0.17
CA ASN A 154 25.14 -19.27 0.23
C ASN A 154 25.75 -18.12 -0.56
N LEU A 155 25.49 -18.00 -1.87
CA LEU A 155 25.93 -16.86 -2.68
C LEU A 155 25.34 -15.53 -2.17
N ALA A 156 24.07 -15.52 -1.76
CA ALA A 156 23.42 -14.34 -1.21
C ALA A 156 23.98 -13.92 0.17
N LYS A 157 24.62 -14.84 0.91
CA LYS A 157 25.25 -14.58 2.22
C LYS A 157 26.72 -14.18 2.12
N MET A 158 27.34 -14.36 0.96
CA MET A 158 28.74 -13.96 0.76
C MET A 158 28.82 -12.44 0.54
N PRO A 159 29.82 -11.75 1.10
CA PRO A 159 30.07 -10.35 0.79
C PRO A 159 30.30 -10.21 -0.71
N ALA A 160 29.63 -9.24 -1.33
CA ALA A 160 29.68 -9.05 -2.77
C ALA A 160 31.14 -8.96 -3.25
N PRO A 161 31.56 -9.75 -4.26
CA PRO A 161 32.86 -9.54 -4.87
C PRO A 161 32.88 -8.12 -5.42
N ALA A 162 33.92 -7.35 -5.07
CA ALA A 162 34.12 -6.00 -5.58
C ALA A 162 33.86 -5.99 -7.09
N LYS A 163 32.92 -5.15 -7.54
CA LYS A 163 32.61 -4.95 -8.95
C LYS A 163 33.94 -4.82 -9.70
N LYS A 164 34.31 -5.83 -10.51
CA LYS A 164 35.33 -5.61 -11.53
C LYS A 164 34.81 -4.48 -12.39
N ALA A 165 35.55 -3.38 -12.41
CA ALA A 165 35.23 -2.21 -13.20
C ALA A 165 34.84 -2.66 -14.61
N GLU A 166 33.60 -2.40 -14.96
CA GLU A 166 33.08 -2.54 -16.30
C GLU A 166 34.03 -1.74 -17.20
N LYS A 167 34.69 -2.46 -18.09
CA LYS A 167 35.74 -1.93 -18.96
C LYS A 167 35.11 -0.81 -19.78
N ALA A 168 35.45 0.44 -19.45
CA ALA A 168 34.96 1.63 -20.12
C ALA A 168 35.01 1.44 -21.64
N GLU A 169 33.85 1.56 -22.27
CA GLU A 169 33.70 1.57 -23.71
C GLU A 169 34.55 2.70 -24.29
N LYS A 170 35.50 2.36 -25.17
CA LYS A 170 36.35 3.34 -25.84
C LYS A 170 35.47 4.34 -26.60
N PRO A 171 35.70 5.66 -26.49
CA PRO A 171 34.96 6.63 -27.28
C PRO A 171 35.27 6.40 -28.77
N ALA A 172 34.21 6.34 -29.58
CA ALA A 172 34.30 6.21 -31.02
C ALA A 172 35.08 7.37 -31.64
N LYS A 173 36.03 7.03 -32.51
CA LYS A 173 36.86 7.96 -33.28
C LYS A 173 35.98 8.71 -34.30
N PRO A 174 36.03 10.05 -34.41
CA PRO A 174 35.26 10.77 -35.42
C PRO A 174 35.79 10.46 -36.82
N ALA A 175 34.89 10.03 -37.71
CA ALA A 175 35.21 9.80 -39.12
C ALA A 175 35.39 11.15 -39.83
N ALA A 176 36.53 11.29 -40.49
CA ALA A 176 36.92 12.45 -41.27
C ALA A 176 36.04 12.65 -42.52
N ALA A 177 35.76 13.91 -42.82
CA ALA A 177 35.05 14.39 -43.99
C ALA A 177 35.72 13.96 -45.32
N LYS A 178 34.90 13.73 -46.34
CA LYS A 178 35.26 13.91 -47.75
C LYS A 178 34.11 14.59 -48.50
N ALA A 179 34.33 15.84 -48.92
CA ALA A 179 33.67 16.47 -50.07
C ALA A 179 34.25 15.88 -51.37
N PRO A 180 33.57 15.92 -52.54
CA PRO A 180 33.44 17.12 -53.42
C PRO A 180 32.11 17.13 -54.24
N LYS A 181 31.70 18.06 -55.13
CA LYS A 181 32.02 19.45 -55.54
C LYS A 181 30.96 19.88 -56.60
N VAL A 182 30.27 21.00 -56.34
CA VAL A 182 29.87 22.17 -57.20
C VAL A 182 29.20 21.99 -58.58
N ALA A 183 28.04 22.67 -58.75
CA ALA A 183 27.68 23.65 -59.82
C ALA A 183 26.23 24.14 -59.56
N ASP A 184 25.74 25.33 -59.86
CA ASP A 184 26.22 26.70 -60.08
C ASP A 184 24.97 27.61 -59.96
N GLN A 185 25.20 28.90 -59.70
CA GLN A 185 24.34 30.10 -59.63
C GLN A 185 22.86 30.10 -60.08
N ALA A 186 22.00 30.84 -59.35
CA ALA A 186 21.66 32.24 -59.67
C ALA A 186 20.54 32.81 -58.76
N SER A 187 20.74 34.06 -58.31
CA SER A 187 19.81 35.20 -58.06
C SER A 187 18.34 34.92 -57.64
N ALA A 188 17.70 35.62 -56.71
CA ALA A 188 17.75 37.05 -56.40
C ALA A 188 17.01 37.35 -55.06
N SER A 189 17.51 38.37 -54.36
CA SER A 189 16.78 39.47 -53.67
C SER A 189 15.55 39.23 -52.77
N ASP A 190 15.59 39.94 -51.62
CA ASP A 190 14.47 40.56 -50.89
C ASP A 190 13.58 39.66 -50.02
N LEU A 191 13.10 40.03 -48.83
CA LEU A 191 13.29 41.19 -47.96
C LEU A 191 12.72 40.78 -46.59
N PHE A 192 13.31 41.28 -45.51
CA PHE A 192 12.57 41.56 -44.28
C PHE A 192 11.39 42.49 -44.59
N ALA A 193 10.18 42.21 -44.07
CA ALA A 193 9.32 43.23 -43.45
C ALA A 193 7.98 42.66 -42.94
N ALA A 194 7.66 43.08 -41.71
CA ALA A 194 6.36 43.14 -41.03
C ALA A 194 5.76 41.84 -40.49
#